data_AF-A0A8H6D421-F1
#
_entry.id   AF-A0A8H6D421-F1
#
_cell.length_a   1.000
_cell.length_b   1.000
_cell.length_c   1.000
_cell.angle_alpha   90.00
_cell.angle_beta   90.00
_cell.angle_gamma   90.00
#
_symmetry.space_group_name_H-M   'P 1'
#
loop_
_entity.id
_entity.type
_entity.pdbx_description
1 polymer ?
#
loop_
_entity_poly.entity_id
_entity_poly.type
_entity_poly.pdbx_seq_one_letter_code
_entity_poly.pdbx_strand_id
1 'polypeptide(L)'
;MFFTPIALLIVANPVFGGTLVQSDFSSSLGPFSICNAKSPSAGTISHKALSMYFDENDYDGTRDDRGVEICVFKPETRSNVPQMHKEGWQGFRLLKRNSWHDVVIRMRVSAEKDGAYEVWWNKRKIYSSVGIDVGFGTWTKDTLVEGWYFKNGIYAHDWESYTNTTRTLYLDDVKWYETDVGESDGYRTVAPHSHKIWT
;
A
#
# COMPACT_ATOMS: atom_id res chain seq x y z
N MET A 1 22.43 56.22 -20.59
CA MET A 1 22.01 55.48 -19.38
C MET A 1 21.09 54.36 -19.86
N PHE A 2 21.58 53.13 -19.96
CA PHE A 2 20.76 51.98 -20.35
C PHE A 2 20.61 51.08 -19.13
N PHE A 3 19.37 50.89 -18.67
CA PHE A 3 19.03 49.93 -17.62
C PHE A 3 18.84 48.56 -18.26
N THR A 4 19.68 47.60 -17.88
CA THR A 4 19.49 46.19 -18.22
C THR A 4 18.59 45.57 -17.15
N PRO A 5 17.42 44.99 -17.49
CA PRO A 5 16.64 44.25 -16.51
C PRO A 5 17.32 42.90 -16.24
N ILE A 6 17.71 42.66 -14.99
CA ILE A 6 18.08 41.33 -14.52
C ILE A 6 16.77 40.55 -14.35
N ALA A 7 16.51 39.61 -15.26
CA ALA A 7 15.47 38.62 -15.05
C ALA A 7 15.93 37.64 -13.98
N LEU A 8 15.32 37.70 -12.80
CA LEU A 8 15.49 36.69 -11.75
C LEU A 8 14.77 35.41 -12.20
N LEU A 9 15.53 34.47 -12.77
CA LEU A 9 15.03 33.15 -13.11
C LEU A 9 14.90 32.34 -11.81
N ILE A 10 13.69 32.33 -11.22
CA ILE A 10 13.37 31.39 -10.15
C ILE A 10 13.26 30.02 -10.81
N VAL A 11 14.34 29.24 -10.77
CA VAL A 11 14.29 27.81 -11.04
C VAL A 11 13.61 27.17 -9.84
N ALA A 12 12.29 27.08 -9.87
CA ALA A 12 11.60 26.10 -9.06
C ALA A 12 12.02 24.74 -9.62
N ASN A 13 13.01 24.10 -8.99
CA ASN A 13 13.20 22.67 -9.20
C ASN A 13 11.87 22.02 -8.80
N PRO A 14 11.13 21.37 -9.72
CA PRO A 14 10.08 20.49 -9.28
C PRO A 14 10.78 19.44 -8.41
N VAL A 15 10.53 19.46 -7.12
CA VAL A 15 10.77 18.26 -6.31
C VAL A 15 9.90 17.22 -6.99
N PHE A 16 10.53 16.27 -7.67
CA PHE A 16 9.83 15.12 -8.22
C PHE A 16 9.17 14.45 -7.02
N GLY A 17 7.86 14.67 -6.86
CA GLY A 17 7.07 14.02 -5.82
C GLY A 17 7.08 12.51 -6.08
N GLY A 18 7.08 11.73 -4.99
CA GLY A 18 7.14 10.28 -5.03
C GLY A 18 6.15 9.59 -5.98
N THR A 19 6.43 8.33 -6.29
CA THR A 19 5.56 7.47 -7.11
C THR A 19 4.28 7.10 -6.36
N LEU A 20 3.12 7.45 -6.94
CA LEU A 20 1.79 7.08 -6.44
C LEU A 20 1.19 5.94 -7.27
N VAL A 21 0.89 4.82 -6.63
CA VAL A 21 0.15 3.69 -7.18
C VAL A 21 -1.23 3.69 -6.54
N GLN A 22 -2.32 3.80 -7.32
CA GLN A 22 -3.66 3.88 -6.76
C GLN A 22 -4.75 3.27 -7.64
N SER A 23 -5.82 2.80 -7.00
CA SER A 23 -7.07 2.42 -7.64
C SER A 23 -8.24 2.58 -6.66
N ASP A 24 -9.35 3.13 -7.17
CA ASP A 24 -10.65 3.19 -6.49
C ASP A 24 -11.54 1.99 -6.87
N PHE A 25 -11.04 1.06 -7.68
CA PHE A 25 -11.76 -0.12 -8.18
C PHE A 25 -13.13 0.18 -8.81
N SER A 26 -13.37 1.42 -9.25
CA SER A 26 -14.65 1.82 -9.86
C SER A 26 -14.87 1.17 -11.23
N SER A 27 -13.77 0.85 -11.92
CA SER A 27 -13.78 0.36 -13.30
C SER A 27 -12.69 -0.67 -13.62
N SER A 28 -11.58 -0.70 -12.88
CA SER A 28 -10.49 -1.64 -13.15
C SER A 28 -9.66 -1.97 -11.92
N LEU A 29 -8.97 -3.11 -11.96
CA LEU A 29 -8.02 -3.52 -10.90
C LEU A 29 -6.69 -2.77 -11.03
N GLY A 30 -6.36 -2.31 -12.24
CA GLY A 30 -5.12 -1.63 -12.55
C GLY A 30 -4.91 -0.41 -11.65
N PRO A 31 -3.65 -0.14 -11.23
CA PRO A 31 -2.40 -0.80 -11.62
C PRO A 31 -2.11 -2.10 -10.84
N PHE A 32 -3.02 -2.57 -9.99
CA PHE A 32 -2.84 -3.78 -9.21
C PHE A 32 -3.17 -5.05 -10.01
N SER A 33 -2.63 -6.18 -9.55
CA SER A 33 -2.95 -7.54 -9.99
C SER A 33 -3.35 -8.39 -8.80
N ILE A 34 -4.28 -9.33 -8.98
CA ILE A 34 -4.52 -10.38 -7.98
C ILE A 34 -3.31 -11.32 -7.96
N CYS A 35 -2.86 -11.68 -6.76
CA CYS A 35 -1.69 -12.52 -6.55
C CYS A 35 -1.87 -13.48 -5.37
N ASN A 36 -1.08 -14.55 -5.37
CA ASN A 36 -1.15 -15.67 -4.43
C ASN A 36 -2.58 -16.21 -4.24
N ALA A 37 -3.37 -16.22 -5.32
CA ALA A 37 -4.73 -16.72 -5.34
C ALA A 37 -4.85 -17.92 -6.27
N LYS A 38 -5.55 -18.96 -5.81
CA LYS A 38 -5.87 -20.17 -6.55
C LYS A 38 -7.37 -20.42 -6.46
N SER A 39 -7.99 -20.76 -7.60
CA SER A 39 -9.43 -21.09 -7.65
C SER A 39 -9.78 -22.11 -6.58
N PRO A 40 -10.89 -21.92 -5.84
CA PRO A 40 -11.96 -20.91 -6.00
C PRO A 40 -11.67 -19.57 -5.33
N SER A 41 -10.55 -19.41 -4.62
CA SER A 41 -10.12 -18.12 -4.07
C SER A 41 -9.85 -17.12 -5.20
N ALA A 42 -10.40 -15.91 -5.07
CA ALA A 42 -10.38 -14.92 -6.14
C ALA A 42 -10.56 -13.49 -5.62
N GLY A 43 -10.01 -12.53 -6.36
CA GLY A 43 -10.32 -11.10 -6.22
C GLY A 43 -11.15 -10.62 -7.41
N THR A 44 -12.27 -9.97 -7.14
CA THR A 44 -13.18 -9.44 -8.17
C THR A 44 -13.62 -8.04 -7.80
N ILE A 45 -13.85 -7.20 -8.81
CA ILE A 45 -14.49 -5.90 -8.61
C ILE A 45 -15.98 -6.11 -8.55
N SER A 46 -16.60 -5.70 -7.45
CA SER A 46 -18.03 -5.77 -7.22
C SER A 46 -18.50 -4.51 -6.50
N HIS A 47 -19.59 -3.91 -6.98
CA HIS A 47 -20.16 -2.69 -6.40
C HIS A 47 -19.15 -1.54 -6.20
N LYS A 48 -18.22 -1.36 -7.14
CA LYS A 48 -17.13 -0.35 -7.08
C LYS A 48 -16.18 -0.53 -5.89
N ALA A 49 -15.99 -1.76 -5.45
CA ALA A 49 -14.99 -2.14 -4.47
C ALA A 49 -14.32 -3.44 -4.92
N LEU A 50 -13.12 -3.69 -4.41
CA LEU A 50 -12.46 -4.97 -4.55
C LEU A 50 -12.99 -5.94 -3.50
N SER A 51 -13.63 -7.02 -3.94
CA SER A 51 -14.02 -8.17 -3.12
C SER A 51 -12.98 -9.26 -3.25
N MET A 52 -12.45 -9.74 -2.12
CA MET A 52 -11.44 -10.79 -2.07
C MET A 52 -12.01 -11.97 -1.29
N TYR A 53 -12.36 -13.03 -2.01
CA TYR A 53 -12.89 -14.27 -1.44
C TYR A 53 -11.76 -15.27 -1.29
N PHE A 54 -11.62 -15.82 -0.08
CA PHE A 54 -10.64 -16.84 0.25
C PHE A 54 -11.34 -18.09 0.78
N ASP A 55 -10.96 -19.24 0.25
CA ASP A 55 -11.40 -20.58 0.66
C ASP A 55 -10.18 -21.40 1.07
N GLU A 56 -10.09 -21.76 2.34
CA GLU A 56 -8.98 -22.55 2.86
C GLU A 56 -9.02 -24.00 2.35
N ASN A 57 -10.19 -24.53 1.98
CA ASN A 57 -10.32 -25.96 1.64
C ASN A 57 -9.50 -26.36 0.40
N ASP A 58 -9.06 -25.38 -0.40
CA ASP A 58 -8.29 -25.59 -1.63
C ASP A 58 -6.77 -25.41 -1.42
N TYR A 59 -6.34 -25.25 -0.17
CA TYR A 59 -4.93 -25.25 0.23
C TYR A 59 -4.27 -26.60 -0.14
N ASP A 60 -3.30 -26.54 -1.06
CA ASP A 60 -2.48 -27.65 -1.52
C ASP A 60 -1.04 -27.63 -0.96
N GLY A 61 -0.74 -26.71 -0.06
CA GLY A 61 0.57 -26.59 0.58
C GLY A 61 1.52 -25.62 -0.12
N THR A 62 1.10 -24.96 -1.20
CA THR A 62 1.97 -24.08 -1.98
C THR A 62 2.01 -22.66 -1.41
N ARG A 63 2.50 -21.69 -2.19
CA ARG A 63 2.42 -20.27 -1.84
C ARG A 63 1.19 -19.62 -2.47
N ASP A 64 0.77 -20.11 -3.63
CA ASP A 64 -0.27 -19.51 -4.46
C ASP A 64 -1.68 -19.80 -3.95
N ASP A 65 -1.81 -20.67 -2.96
CA ASP A 65 -3.01 -21.08 -2.24
C ASP A 65 -3.12 -20.48 -0.83
N ARG A 66 -2.13 -19.71 -0.37
CA ARG A 66 -2.09 -19.12 0.98
C ARG A 66 -2.90 -17.84 1.13
N GLY A 67 -3.74 -17.48 0.17
CA GLY A 67 -4.54 -16.27 0.31
C GLY A 67 -5.18 -15.73 -0.96
N VAL A 68 -5.46 -14.43 -0.90
CA VAL A 68 -5.76 -13.57 -2.05
C VAL A 68 -5.24 -12.20 -1.68
N GLU A 69 -4.28 -11.69 -2.46
CA GLU A 69 -3.65 -10.38 -2.25
C GLU A 69 -3.72 -9.53 -3.52
N ILE A 70 -3.62 -8.21 -3.37
CA ILE A 70 -3.22 -7.32 -4.46
C ILE A 70 -1.73 -7.04 -4.42
N CYS A 71 -1.13 -7.10 -5.60
CA CYS A 71 0.28 -6.88 -5.86
C CYS A 71 0.46 -5.87 -6.99
N VAL A 72 1.65 -5.27 -7.07
CA VAL A 72 2.11 -4.53 -8.25
C VAL A 72 3.31 -5.27 -8.81
N PHE A 73 3.21 -5.79 -10.03
CA PHE A 73 4.26 -6.60 -10.64
C PHE A 73 5.14 -5.79 -11.59
N LYS A 74 6.42 -6.17 -11.69
CA LYS A 74 7.29 -5.66 -12.75
C LYS A 74 6.71 -6.13 -14.09
N PRO A 75 6.74 -5.29 -15.15
CA PRO A 75 6.24 -5.66 -16.47
C PRO A 75 6.75 -7.04 -16.88
N GLU A 76 5.85 -7.87 -17.41
CA GLU A 76 6.16 -9.21 -17.95
C GLU A 76 6.69 -10.23 -16.93
N THR A 77 6.61 -9.95 -15.62
CA THR A 77 7.02 -10.89 -14.55
C THR A 77 5.90 -11.12 -13.52
N ARG A 78 6.12 -12.07 -12.60
CA ARG A 78 5.33 -12.24 -11.37
C ARG A 78 6.04 -11.69 -10.12
N SER A 79 7.11 -10.91 -10.31
CA SER A 79 7.88 -10.33 -9.21
C SER A 79 7.30 -8.99 -8.83
N ASN A 80 7.10 -8.76 -7.54
CA ASN A 80 6.62 -7.46 -7.06
C ASN A 80 7.63 -6.34 -7.41
N VAL A 81 7.10 -5.17 -7.73
CA VAL A 81 7.90 -3.95 -7.83
C VAL A 81 8.19 -3.46 -6.41
N PRO A 82 9.46 -3.35 -6.00
CA PRO A 82 9.79 -2.59 -4.81
C PRO A 82 9.51 -1.11 -5.07
N GLN A 83 8.55 -0.56 -4.34
CA GLN A 83 8.03 0.79 -4.56
C GLN A 83 8.72 1.82 -3.65
N MET A 84 9.29 1.41 -2.53
CA MET A 84 9.87 2.28 -1.52
C MET A 84 11.22 1.76 -1.07
N HIS A 85 12.15 2.62 -0.70
CA HIS A 85 13.47 2.25 -0.18
C HIS A 85 13.72 2.84 1.21
N LYS A 86 13.05 3.93 1.56
CA LYS A 86 13.20 4.64 2.83
C LYS A 86 11.87 4.88 3.53
N GLU A 87 10.88 5.44 2.85
CA GLU A 87 9.60 5.80 3.47
C GLU A 87 8.43 5.58 2.52
N GLY A 88 7.38 4.97 3.06
CA GLY A 88 6.19 4.60 2.32
C GLY A 88 4.93 4.83 3.13
N TRP A 89 3.90 5.28 2.42
CA TRP A 89 2.57 5.52 2.93
C TRP A 89 1.60 4.64 2.16
N GLN A 90 0.61 4.10 2.85
CA GLN A 90 -0.56 3.53 2.21
C GLN A 90 -1.84 4.07 2.85
N GLY A 91 -2.85 4.22 2.03
CA GLY A 91 -4.20 4.50 2.46
C GLY A 91 -5.15 3.57 1.73
N PHE A 92 -6.18 3.10 2.43
CA PHE A 92 -7.20 2.25 1.86
C PHE A 92 -8.45 2.28 2.73
N ARG A 93 -9.58 1.91 2.15
CA ARG A 93 -10.82 1.67 2.86
C ARG A 93 -11.00 0.18 3.06
N LEU A 94 -11.48 -0.19 4.24
CA LEU A 94 -11.74 -1.56 4.65
C LEU A 94 -13.18 -1.70 5.11
N LEU A 95 -13.94 -2.64 4.53
CA LEU A 95 -15.26 -2.98 5.06
C LEU A 95 -15.11 -3.93 6.26
N LYS A 96 -15.51 -3.49 7.45
CA LYS A 96 -15.52 -4.31 8.65
C LYS A 96 -16.84 -4.16 9.39
N ARG A 97 -17.49 -5.28 9.72
CA ARG A 97 -18.80 -5.31 10.41
C ARG A 97 -19.84 -4.40 9.75
N ASN A 98 -19.98 -4.50 8.42
CA ASN A 98 -20.91 -3.71 7.62
C ASN A 98 -20.69 -2.18 7.69
N SER A 99 -19.46 -1.75 7.95
CA SER A 99 -19.10 -0.33 7.92
C SER A 99 -17.72 -0.14 7.30
N TRP A 100 -17.61 0.85 6.43
CA TRP A 100 -16.34 1.21 5.81
C TRP A 100 -15.49 2.02 6.79
N HIS A 101 -14.21 1.69 6.84
CA HIS A 101 -13.22 2.35 7.66
C HIS A 101 -12.05 2.81 6.83
N ASP A 102 -11.63 4.06 7.04
CA ASP A 102 -10.46 4.62 6.38
C ASP A 102 -9.22 4.26 7.20
N VAL A 103 -8.24 3.62 6.57
CA VAL A 103 -6.98 3.22 7.18
C VAL A 103 -5.84 3.94 6.47
N VAL A 104 -4.90 4.49 7.24
CA VAL A 104 -3.63 5.00 6.73
C VAL A 104 -2.50 4.37 7.53
N ILE A 105 -1.45 3.93 6.85
CA ILE A 105 -0.23 3.39 7.46
C ILE A 105 0.96 4.14 6.89
N ARG A 106 1.87 4.52 7.78
CA ARG A 106 3.20 5.06 7.45
C ARG A 106 4.25 4.08 7.94
N MET A 107 5.23 3.79 7.10
CA MET A 107 6.43 3.08 7.49
C MET A 107 7.67 3.78 6.93
N ARG A 108 8.60 4.12 7.82
CA ARG A 108 9.92 4.66 7.48
C ARG A 108 10.97 3.70 8.01
N VAL A 109 11.72 3.07 7.12
CA VAL A 109 12.80 2.15 7.50
C VAL A 109 14.03 2.93 7.97
N SER A 110 14.73 2.42 8.97
CA SER A 110 16.00 2.98 9.46
C SER A 110 16.74 1.95 10.32
N ALA A 111 18.06 1.97 10.23
CA ALA A 111 19.03 1.33 11.13
C ALA A 111 19.75 2.35 12.04
N GLU A 112 19.38 3.63 11.97
CA GLU A 112 19.99 4.75 12.69
C GLU A 112 19.02 5.42 13.69
N LYS A 113 18.04 4.67 14.22
CA LYS A 113 16.98 5.19 15.11
C LYS A 113 16.19 6.37 14.52
N ASP A 114 16.07 6.48 13.20
CA ASP A 114 15.24 7.47 12.50
C ASP A 114 14.00 6.83 11.85
N GLY A 115 13.63 5.62 12.28
CA GLY A 115 12.51 4.87 11.73
C GLY A 115 11.17 5.25 12.35
N ALA A 116 10.09 4.90 11.64
CA ALA A 116 8.72 5.13 12.09
C ALA A 116 7.77 4.01 11.63
N TYR A 117 6.78 3.71 12.48
CA TYR A 117 5.59 2.95 12.12
C TYR A 117 4.37 3.58 12.79
N GLU A 118 3.45 4.09 11.97
CA GLU A 118 2.28 4.83 12.45
C GLU A 118 1.01 4.35 11.73
N VAL A 119 -0.11 4.31 12.45
CA VAL A 119 -1.39 3.83 11.92
C VAL A 119 -2.51 4.80 12.31
N TRP A 120 -3.33 5.15 11.34
CA TRP A 120 -4.56 5.91 11.53
C TRP A 120 -5.77 5.06 11.16
N TRP A 121 -6.82 5.18 11.97
CA TRP A 121 -8.12 4.55 11.77
C TRP A 121 -9.20 5.62 11.85
N ASN A 122 -9.96 5.80 10.76
CA ASN A 122 -10.96 6.85 10.62
C ASN A 122 -10.39 8.23 11.02
N LYS A 123 -9.25 8.60 10.42
CA LYS A 123 -8.49 9.84 10.65
C LYS A 123 -7.86 10.00 12.04
N ARG A 124 -8.14 9.10 12.99
CA ARG A 124 -7.51 9.11 14.31
C ARG A 124 -6.23 8.28 14.26
N LYS A 125 -5.08 8.85 14.63
CA LYS A 125 -3.86 8.08 14.87
C LYS A 125 -4.11 7.13 16.04
N ILE A 126 -4.07 5.82 15.80
CA ILE A 126 -4.31 4.77 16.80
C ILE A 126 -3.02 4.10 17.26
N TYR A 127 -1.95 4.23 16.49
CA TYR A 127 -0.63 3.70 16.82
C TYR A 127 0.46 4.65 16.33
N SER A 128 1.53 4.79 17.11
CA SER A 128 2.69 5.59 16.77
C SER A 128 3.92 5.03 17.46
N SER A 129 4.93 4.67 16.68
CA SER A 129 6.27 4.40 17.17
C SER A 129 7.26 5.09 16.24
N VAL A 130 8.08 5.99 16.79
CA VAL A 130 9.04 6.82 16.04
C VAL A 130 10.38 6.82 16.75
N GLY A 131 11.45 7.14 16.03
CA GLY A 131 12.80 7.08 16.58
C GLY A 131 13.27 5.64 16.82
N ILE A 132 12.78 4.70 16.01
CA ILE A 132 13.01 3.26 16.16
C ILE A 132 13.91 2.73 15.04
N ASP A 133 14.52 1.57 15.27
CA ASP A 133 15.07 0.79 14.15
C ASP A 133 13.93 -0.05 13.58
N VAL A 134 13.75 0.00 12.28
CA VAL A 134 12.78 -0.83 11.57
C VAL A 134 13.27 -1.07 10.15
N GLY A 135 13.30 -2.34 9.75
CA GLY A 135 13.66 -2.72 8.39
C GLY A 135 14.16 -4.14 8.32
N PHE A 136 14.65 -4.52 7.14
CA PHE A 136 14.95 -5.89 6.75
C PHE A 136 15.85 -5.87 5.51
N GLY A 137 16.46 -7.00 5.15
CA GLY A 137 17.25 -7.09 3.92
C GLY A 137 18.54 -6.28 3.94
N THR A 138 18.98 -5.86 2.75
CA THR A 138 20.29 -5.24 2.52
C THR A 138 20.20 -3.71 2.50
N TRP A 139 21.18 -3.04 3.11
CA TRP A 139 21.20 -1.59 3.30
C TRP A 139 22.36 -0.93 2.55
N THR A 140 22.16 0.31 2.10
CA THR A 140 23.23 1.25 1.73
C THR A 140 22.98 2.55 2.49
N LYS A 141 23.87 2.86 3.45
CA LYS A 141 23.59 3.85 4.50
C LYS A 141 22.27 3.48 5.20
N ASP A 142 21.42 4.46 5.49
CA ASP A 142 20.15 4.27 6.19
C ASP A 142 18.94 3.99 5.25
N THR A 143 19.18 3.39 4.08
CA THR A 143 18.18 3.10 3.06
C THR A 143 18.31 1.66 2.56
N LEU A 144 17.19 1.00 2.23
CA LEU A 144 17.19 -0.36 1.67
C LEU A 144 17.65 -0.36 0.21
N VAL A 145 18.48 -1.33 -0.18
CA VAL A 145 19.00 -1.45 -1.55
C VAL A 145 17.95 -2.05 -2.49
N GLU A 146 17.28 -3.10 -2.05
CA GLU A 146 16.28 -3.81 -2.86
C GLU A 146 14.88 -3.18 -2.78
N GLY A 147 14.71 -2.24 -1.86
CA GLY A 147 13.43 -1.62 -1.54
C GLY A 147 12.42 -2.59 -0.93
N TRP A 148 11.18 -2.12 -0.84
CA TRP A 148 10.05 -2.79 -0.23
C TRP A 148 8.74 -2.27 -0.83
N TYR A 149 7.64 -2.94 -0.52
CA TYR A 149 6.32 -2.64 -1.08
C TYR A 149 5.23 -3.07 -0.11
N PHE A 150 4.03 -2.53 -0.29
CA PHE A 150 2.85 -3.03 0.40
C PHE A 150 2.20 -4.16 -0.40
N LYS A 151 1.43 -4.96 0.31
CA LYS A 151 0.36 -5.80 -0.24
C LYS A 151 -0.87 -5.61 0.63
N ASN A 152 -2.04 -5.76 0.05
CA ASN A 152 -3.30 -5.76 0.80
C ASN A 152 -4.08 -7.01 0.42
N GLY A 153 -4.67 -7.68 1.41
CA GLY A 153 -5.40 -8.91 1.13
C GLY A 153 -5.57 -9.79 2.35
N ILE A 154 -5.92 -11.05 2.06
CA ILE A 154 -5.97 -12.15 3.02
C ILE A 154 -4.70 -12.97 2.79
N TYR A 155 -3.90 -13.16 3.83
CA TYR A 155 -2.72 -14.03 3.81
C TYR A 155 -2.76 -14.99 5.00
N ALA A 156 -3.08 -16.26 4.73
CA ALA A 156 -3.11 -17.35 5.69
C ALA A 156 -1.71 -17.94 5.87
N HIS A 157 -0.79 -17.17 6.47
CA HIS A 157 0.57 -17.66 6.76
C HIS A 157 0.55 -18.92 7.62
N ASP A 158 -0.23 -18.88 8.70
CA ASP A 158 -0.39 -19.97 9.66
C ASP A 158 -1.67 -20.76 9.35
N TRP A 159 -1.70 -21.42 8.18
CA TRP A 159 -2.86 -22.16 7.63
C TRP A 159 -3.57 -23.08 8.64
N GLU A 160 -2.82 -23.68 9.59
CA GLU A 160 -3.37 -24.50 10.68
C GLU A 160 -4.38 -23.73 11.57
N SER A 161 -4.28 -22.40 11.63
CA SER A 161 -5.21 -21.52 12.35
C SER A 161 -6.49 -21.19 11.56
N TYR A 162 -6.58 -21.60 10.29
CA TYR A 162 -7.64 -21.22 9.35
C TYR A 162 -8.49 -22.41 8.90
N THR A 163 -8.46 -23.55 9.61
CA THR A 163 -9.15 -24.79 9.22
C THR A 163 -10.61 -24.62 8.77
N ASN A 164 -10.90 -25.08 7.55
CA ASN A 164 -12.23 -25.20 6.94
C ASN A 164 -13.06 -23.90 6.94
N THR A 165 -12.42 -22.75 6.73
CA THR A 165 -13.11 -21.46 6.74
C THR A 165 -13.08 -20.77 5.39
N THR A 166 -14.16 -20.06 5.08
CA THR A 166 -14.21 -19.12 3.98
C THR A 166 -14.24 -17.70 4.54
N ARG A 167 -13.59 -16.77 3.86
CA ARG A 167 -13.49 -15.37 4.28
C ARG A 167 -13.71 -14.46 3.10
N THR A 168 -14.29 -13.30 3.38
CA THR A 168 -14.39 -12.24 2.39
C THR A 168 -13.90 -10.93 2.98
N LEU A 169 -12.99 -10.30 2.26
CA LEU A 169 -12.42 -8.99 2.55
C LEU A 169 -12.88 -8.03 1.45
N TYR A 170 -13.31 -6.83 1.82
CA TYR A 170 -13.57 -5.77 0.84
C TYR A 170 -12.62 -4.60 1.07
N LEU A 171 -12.00 -4.15 -0.02
CA LEU A 171 -11.11 -3.00 -0.08
C LEU A 171 -11.62 -1.99 -1.11
N ASP A 172 -11.36 -0.71 -0.85
CA ASP A 172 -11.69 0.39 -1.76
C ASP A 172 -10.63 1.49 -1.60
N ASP A 173 -10.47 2.35 -2.61
CA ASP A 173 -9.59 3.53 -2.62
C ASP A 173 -8.16 3.23 -2.10
N VAL A 174 -7.53 2.18 -2.63
CA VAL A 174 -6.18 1.76 -2.24
C VAL A 174 -5.15 2.66 -2.92
N LYS A 175 -4.26 3.25 -2.14
CA LYS A 175 -3.15 4.11 -2.58
C LYS A 175 -1.86 3.72 -1.87
N TRP A 176 -0.77 3.56 -2.60
CA TRP A 176 0.59 3.42 -2.09
C TRP A 176 1.44 4.56 -2.62
N TYR A 177 2.19 5.22 -1.74
CA TYR A 177 2.96 6.41 -2.07
C TYR A 177 4.33 6.32 -1.41
N GLU A 178 5.40 6.39 -2.19
CA GLU A 178 6.74 6.58 -1.64
C GLU A 178 6.99 8.05 -1.28
N THR A 179 7.80 8.28 -0.25
CA THR A 179 8.31 9.61 0.12
C THR A 179 9.82 9.54 0.39
N ASP A 180 10.53 8.75 -0.43
CA ASP A 180 11.95 8.45 -0.26
C ASP A 180 12.84 9.69 -0.37
N VAL A 181 12.41 10.70 -1.14
CA VAL A 181 13.17 11.93 -1.40
C VAL A 181 12.91 13.03 -0.36
N GLY A 182 12.33 12.68 0.79
CA GLY A 182 12.25 13.54 1.96
C GLY A 182 11.00 14.43 2.01
N GLU A 183 9.92 14.08 1.30
CA GLU A 183 8.63 14.70 1.55
C GLU A 183 8.22 14.51 3.02
N SER A 184 7.75 15.59 3.64
CA SER A 184 7.49 15.60 5.09
C SER A 184 6.20 14.91 5.51
N ASP A 185 5.26 14.70 4.57
CA ASP A 185 3.94 14.13 4.86
C ASP A 185 3.30 13.50 3.61
N GLY A 186 3.12 12.18 3.64
CA GLY A 186 2.36 11.44 2.63
C GLY A 186 0.90 11.22 3.00
N TYR A 187 0.46 11.59 4.21
CA TYR A 187 -0.88 11.29 4.72
C TYR A 187 -1.97 11.82 3.81
N ARG A 188 -1.89 13.09 3.41
CA ARG A 188 -2.91 13.72 2.56
C ARG A 188 -3.00 13.09 1.18
N THR A 189 -1.87 12.59 0.66
CA THR A 189 -1.79 11.94 -0.65
C THR A 189 -2.52 10.60 -0.64
N VAL A 190 -2.37 9.82 0.44
CA VAL A 190 -2.93 8.46 0.50
C VAL A 190 -4.28 8.37 1.21
N ALA A 191 -4.61 9.34 2.07
CA ALA A 191 -5.82 9.29 2.89
C ALA A 191 -7.06 9.05 2.02
N PRO A 192 -7.88 8.04 2.36
CA PRO A 192 -9.07 7.79 1.59
C PRO A 192 -10.03 8.98 1.59
N HIS A 193 -10.67 9.21 0.45
CA HIS A 193 -11.76 10.16 0.37
C HIS A 193 -13.07 9.39 0.51
N SER A 194 -13.95 9.86 1.39
CA SER A 194 -15.26 9.24 1.57
C SER A 194 -16.06 9.35 0.27
N HIS A 195 -16.11 8.27 -0.52
CA HIS A 195 -17.17 8.13 -1.51
C HIS A 195 -18.48 7.95 -0.75
N LYS A 196 -19.51 8.73 -1.11
CA LYS A 196 -20.89 8.39 -0.75
C LYS A 196 -21.20 7.06 -1.43
N ILE A 197 -21.09 5.97 -0.67
CA ILE A 197 -21.53 4.67 -1.14
C ILE A 197 -23.06 4.73 -1.09
N TRP A 198 -23.68 4.81 -2.26
CA TRP A 198 -25.12 4.65 -2.37
C TRP A 198 -25.44 3.21 -1.96
N THR A 199 -26.12 3.07 -0.83
CA THR A 199 -26.79 1.83 -0.42
C THR A 199 -27.91 1.49 -1.38
#